data_AF-A0A368Y0N8-F1
#
_entry.id   AF-A0A368Y0N8-F1
#
_cell.length_a   1.000
_cell.length_b   1.000
_cell.length_c   1.000
_cell.angle_alpha   90.00
_cell.angle_beta   90.00
_cell.angle_gamma   90.00
#
_symmetry.space_group_name_H-M   'P 1'
#
loop_
_entity.id
_entity.type
_entity.pdbx_description
1 polymer ?
#
loop_
_entity_poly.entity_id
_entity_poly.type
_entity_poly.pdbx_seq_one_letter_code
_entity_poly.pdbx_strand_id
1 'polypeptide(L)'
;MAGRILTKRGDDYLRTLLIQGAKSAVMSAAKRSDRISQWLVQLKERVGWQKAVVALANKNARILWAVLTREGVTIQTMCPRYRRRARSRCRHPCKSIP
;
A
#
# COMPACT_ATOMS: atom_id res chain seq x y z
N MET A 1 15.12 -10.48 17.09
CA MET A 1 14.50 -11.27 16.00
C MET A 1 13.42 -10.44 15.29
N ALA A 2 13.83 -9.43 14.53
CA ALA A 2 12.93 -8.67 13.65
C ALA A 2 13.80 -8.12 12.53
N GLY A 3 13.38 -8.27 11.27
CA GLY A 3 14.12 -7.72 10.14
C GLY A 3 14.75 -8.77 9.22
N ARG A 4 13.92 -9.54 8.53
CA ARG A 4 14.35 -10.14 7.27
C ARG A 4 13.25 -10.38 6.22
N ILE A 5 12.06 -9.79 6.38
CA ILE A 5 10.95 -9.92 5.41
C ILE A 5 11.29 -9.20 4.08
N LEU A 6 12.33 -8.37 4.06
CA LEU A 6 12.75 -7.62 2.87
C LEU A 6 14.24 -7.75 2.55
N THR A 7 14.86 -8.92 2.76
CA THR A 7 16.25 -9.08 2.33
C THR A 7 16.30 -9.58 0.88
N LYS A 8 16.47 -8.60 -0.01
CA LYS A 8 17.11 -8.69 -1.35
C LYS A 8 16.46 -9.51 -2.47
N ARG A 9 15.44 -10.34 -2.25
CA ARG A 9 14.72 -11.08 -3.34
C ARG A 9 13.19 -11.10 -3.26
N GLY A 10 12.58 -10.34 -2.35
CA GLY A 10 11.13 -10.08 -2.32
C GLY A 10 10.25 -11.32 -2.53
N ASP A 11 10.22 -12.21 -1.54
CA ASP A 11 9.30 -13.33 -1.33
C ASP A 11 8.23 -13.55 -2.43
N ASP A 12 8.52 -14.49 -3.35
CA ASP A 12 7.58 -14.92 -4.40
C ASP A 12 6.22 -15.36 -3.80
N TYR A 13 6.26 -15.91 -2.60
CA TYR A 13 5.08 -16.32 -1.85
C TYR A 13 4.18 -15.13 -1.49
N LEU A 14 4.71 -14.02 -0.96
CA LEU A 14 3.98 -12.80 -0.68
C LEU A 14 3.39 -12.19 -1.96
N ARG A 15 4.14 -12.21 -3.06
CA ARG A 15 3.62 -11.76 -4.37
C ARG A 15 2.43 -12.62 -4.79
N THR A 16 2.56 -13.93 -4.65
CA THR A 16 1.51 -14.89 -4.98
C THR A 16 0.27 -14.68 -4.11
N LEU A 17 0.43 -14.50 -2.80
CA LEU A 17 -0.66 -14.19 -1.87
C LEU A 17 -1.36 -12.88 -2.23
N LEU A 18 -0.60 -11.82 -2.53
CA LEU A 18 -1.16 -10.53 -2.93
C LEU A 18 -1.93 -10.61 -4.24
N ILE A 19 -1.44 -11.40 -5.21
CA ILE A 19 -2.15 -11.65 -6.47
C ILE A 19 -3.43 -12.44 -6.22
N GLN A 20 -3.40 -13.48 -5.40
CA GLN A 20 -4.57 -14.29 -5.10
C GLN A 20 -5.64 -13.48 -4.34
N GLY A 21 -5.25 -12.65 -3.38
CA GLY A 21 -6.15 -11.71 -2.71
C GLY A 21 -6.66 -10.62 -3.64
N ALA A 22 -5.86 -10.17 -4.60
CA ALA A 22 -6.32 -9.24 -5.63
C ALA A 22 -7.34 -9.89 -6.57
N LYS A 23 -7.17 -11.15 -6.96
CA LYS A 23 -8.13 -11.88 -7.80
C LYS A 23 -9.52 -11.93 -7.15
N SER A 24 -9.61 -12.32 -5.88
CA SER A 24 -10.89 -12.39 -5.16
C SER A 24 -11.55 -11.01 -5.03
N ALA A 25 -10.75 -9.97 -4.80
CA ALA A 25 -11.22 -8.58 -4.77
C ALA A 25 -11.75 -8.11 -6.14
N VAL A 26 -11.05 -8.39 -7.24
CA VAL A 26 -11.50 -8.06 -8.60
C VAL A 26 -12.75 -8.85 -8.98
N MET A 27 -12.88 -10.12 -8.57
CA MET A 27 -14.11 -10.91 -8.76
C MET A 27 -15.30 -10.31 -8.01
N SER A 28 -15.06 -9.79 -6.81
CA SER A 28 -16.12 -9.18 -5.99
C SER A 28 -16.37 -7.71 -6.31
N ALA A 29 -15.50 -7.07 -7.11
CA ALA A 29 -15.57 -5.64 -7.43
C ALA A 29 -16.85 -5.27 -8.18
N ALA A 30 -17.38 -6.16 -9.04
CA ALA A 30 -18.64 -5.91 -9.73
C ALA A 30 -19.87 -5.91 -8.78
N LYS A 31 -19.74 -6.52 -7.60
CA LYS A 31 -20.82 -6.62 -6.59
C LYS A 31 -20.73 -5.54 -5.50
N ARG A 32 -19.69 -4.70 -5.51
CA ARG A 32 -19.46 -3.68 -4.48
C ARG A 32 -19.34 -2.30 -5.10
N SER A 33 -19.95 -1.29 -4.48
CA SER A 33 -19.93 0.11 -4.94
C SER A 33 -18.85 0.97 -4.26
N ASP A 34 -17.76 0.35 -3.78
CA ASP A 34 -16.63 1.11 -3.23
C ASP A 34 -15.87 1.83 -4.34
N ARG A 35 -15.27 2.98 -4.03
CA ARG A 35 -14.44 3.75 -4.98
C ARG A 35 -13.27 2.93 -5.57
N ILE A 36 -12.76 1.94 -4.82
CA ILE A 36 -11.75 1.00 -5.31
C ILE A 36 -12.36 0.01 -6.30
N SER A 37 -13.55 -0.52 -5.99
CA SER A 37 -14.27 -1.46 -6.85
C SER A 37 -14.67 -0.83 -8.18
N GLN A 38 -15.16 0.41 -8.17
CA GLN A 38 -15.44 1.17 -9.39
C GLN A 38 -14.19 1.40 -10.24
N TRP A 39 -13.06 1.78 -9.60
CA TRP A 39 -11.78 1.90 -10.30
C TRP A 39 -11.31 0.57 -10.90
N LEU A 40 -11.53 -0.55 -10.21
CA LEU A 40 -11.17 -1.88 -10.72
C LEU A 40 -12.02 -2.31 -11.91
N VAL A 41 -13.33 -2.03 -11.90
CA VAL A 41 -14.21 -2.31 -13.03
C VAL A 41 -13.76 -1.52 -14.26
N GLN A 42 -13.56 -0.21 -14.12
CA GLN A 42 -13.07 0.63 -15.21
C GLN A 42 -11.68 0.21 -15.70
N LEU A 43 -10.79 -0.21 -14.78
CA LEU A 43 -9.47 -0.68 -15.14
C LEU A 43 -9.53 -2.02 -15.89
N LYS A 44 -10.38 -2.95 -15.43
CA LYS A 44 -10.63 -4.22 -16.11
C LYS A 44 -11.12 -4.00 -17.54
N GLU A 45 -12.02 -3.06 -17.75
CA GLU A 45 -12.54 -2.70 -19.07
C GLU A 45 -11.45 -2.12 -19.99
N ARG A 46 -10.53 -1.31 -19.45
CA ARG A 46 -9.48 -0.65 -20.25
C ARG A 46 -8.29 -1.54 -20.59
N VAL A 47 -7.83 -2.37 -19.65
CA VAL A 47 -6.55 -3.11 -19.79
C VAL A 47 -6.68 -4.63 -19.64
N GLY A 48 -7.88 -5.13 -19.36
CA GLY A 48 -8.15 -6.56 -19.18
C GLY A 48 -7.88 -7.08 -17.76
N TRP A 49 -8.34 -8.31 -17.53
CA TRP A 49 -8.41 -8.94 -16.21
C TRP A 49 -7.06 -9.09 -15.51
N GLN A 50 -6.08 -9.72 -16.17
CA GLN A 50 -4.77 -10.01 -15.58
C GLN A 50 -4.03 -8.72 -15.19
N LYS A 51 -4.11 -7.68 -16.03
CA LYS A 51 -3.47 -6.38 -15.76
C LYS A 51 -4.15 -5.67 -14.58
N ALA A 52 -5.48 -5.73 -14.47
CA ALA A 52 -6.22 -5.16 -13.35
C ALA A 52 -5.85 -5.83 -12.01
N VAL A 53 -5.74 -7.16 -11.98
CA VAL A 53 -5.32 -7.92 -10.79
C VAL A 53 -3.91 -7.52 -10.36
N VAL A 54 -2.95 -7.46 -11.29
CA VAL A 54 -1.56 -7.07 -10.98
C VAL A 54 -1.47 -5.63 -10.48
N ALA A 55 -2.25 -4.71 -11.07
CA ALA A 55 -2.31 -3.32 -10.63
C ALA A 55 -2.85 -3.21 -9.19
N LEU A 56 -3.88 -3.98 -8.85
CA LEU A 56 -4.42 -4.03 -7.48
C LEU A 56 -3.42 -4.62 -6.49
N ALA A 57 -2.76 -5.72 -6.85
CA ALA A 57 -1.72 -6.33 -6.03
C ALA A 57 -0.57 -5.34 -5.75
N ASN A 58 -0.12 -4.59 -6.78
CA ASN A 58 0.90 -3.55 -6.62
C ASN A 58 0.43 -2.41 -5.71
N LYS A 59 -0.84 -2.00 -5.78
CA LYS A 59 -1.42 -1.00 -4.89
C LYS A 59 -1.42 -1.47 -3.43
N ASN A 60 -1.84 -2.72 -3.19
CA ASN A 60 -1.83 -3.33 -1.87
C ASN A 60 -0.41 -3.51 -1.32
N ALA A 61 0.54 -3.91 -2.16
CA ALA A 61 1.96 -4.02 -1.78
C ALA A 61 2.52 -2.69 -1.28
N ARG A 62 2.19 -1.57 -1.94
CA ARG A 62 2.62 -0.23 -1.50
C ARG A 62 2.01 0.17 -0.16
N ILE A 63 0.75 -0.18 0.08
CA ILE A 63 0.08 0.06 1.36
C ILE A 63 0.74 -0.77 2.45
N LEU A 64 0.91 -2.08 2.22
CA LEU A 64 1.57 -2.99 3.16
C LEU A 64 3.00 -2.52 3.47
N TRP A 65 3.76 -2.12 2.46
CA TRP A 65 5.10 -1.57 2.63
C TRP A 65 5.08 -0.29 3.49
N ALA A 66 4.15 0.63 3.23
CA ALA A 66 4.00 1.86 3.99
C ALA A 66 3.55 1.62 5.44
N VAL A 67 2.85 0.51 5.71
CA VAL A 67 2.47 0.07 7.06
C VAL A 67 3.64 -0.62 7.74
N LEU A 68 4.37 -1.51 7.07
CA LEU A 68 5.51 -2.24 7.64
C LEU A 68 6.72 -1.34 7.93
N THR A 69 6.91 -0.29 7.13
CA THR A 69 8.03 0.67 7.31
C THR A 69 7.71 1.82 8.26
N ARG A 70 6.45 1.95 8.68
CA ARG A 70 6.03 2.89 9.73
C ARG A 70 5.69 2.05 10.94
N GLU A 71 6.57 2.08 11.92
CA GLU A 71 6.43 1.35 13.18
C GLU A 71 5.15 1.83 13.90
N GLY A 72 4.02 1.16 13.64
CA GLY A 72 2.68 1.47 14.16
C GLY A 72 1.93 2.57 13.40
N VAL A 73 1.03 2.21 12.48
CA VAL A 73 -0.13 3.06 12.15
C VAL A 73 -1.39 2.23 11.98
N THR A 74 -2.27 2.42 12.96
CA THR A 74 -3.68 2.06 13.06
C THR A 74 -4.43 2.28 11.75
N ILE A 75 -5.15 1.25 11.28
CA ILE A 75 -6.14 1.39 10.22
C ILE A 75 -7.23 2.35 10.77
N GLN A 76 -7.39 3.50 10.11
CA GLN A 76 -8.38 4.58 10.37
C GLN A 76 -7.97 5.68 11.36
N THR A 77 -7.47 6.79 10.82
CA THR A 77 -8.23 8.02 10.55
C THR A 77 -7.25 9.04 9.97
N MET A 78 -7.40 9.36 8.69
CA MET A 78 -6.57 10.37 8.06
C MET A 78 -7.11 11.75 8.45
N CYS A 79 -6.69 12.27 9.61
CA CYS A 79 -6.62 13.72 9.77
C CYS A 79 -5.51 14.21 8.80
N PRO A 80 -5.79 15.18 7.91
CA PRO A 80 -4.90 15.50 6.78
C PRO A 80 -3.56 16.16 7.19
N ARG A 81 -3.26 16.30 8.49
CA ARG A 81 -2.20 17.20 8.99
C ARG A 81 -0.83 16.58 9.23
N TYR A 82 -0.65 15.26 9.13
CA TYR A 82 0.68 14.64 9.30
C TYR A 82 1.23 14.08 7.99
N ARG A 83 1.55 14.98 7.06
CA ARG A 83 2.23 14.66 5.81
C ARG A 83 3.51 15.49 5.72
N ARG A 84 4.60 14.94 6.24
CA ARG A 84 6.04 15.16 5.90
C ARG A 84 6.90 15.30 7.16
N ARG A 85 7.65 14.24 7.50
CA ARG A 85 9.09 14.33 7.75
C ARG A 85 9.66 12.94 8.06
N ALA A 86 10.23 12.32 7.03
CA ALA A 86 11.31 11.38 7.22
C ALA A 86 12.15 11.45 5.94
N ARG A 87 13.35 12.03 6.07
CA ARG A 87 14.42 12.26 5.06
C ARG A 87 14.60 13.70 4.59
N SER A 88 15.23 14.50 5.43
CA SER A 88 16.36 15.35 5.03
C SER A 88 17.05 15.87 6.29
N ARG A 89 18.38 15.69 6.35
CA ARG A 89 19.27 16.23 7.39
C ARG A 89 18.99 17.73 7.55
N CYS A 90 18.45 18.14 8.68
CA CYS A 90 18.53 19.53 9.11
C CYS A 90 19.74 19.62 10.04
N ARG A 91 20.90 19.97 9.49
CA ARG A 91 21.92 20.70 10.26
C ARG A 91 21.32 22.09 10.44
N HIS A 92 20.93 22.48 11.65
CA HIS A 92 20.88 23.87 12.14
C HIS A 92 20.64 23.85 13.67
N PRO A 93 21.43 24.60 14.46
CA PRO A 93 21.21 24.80 15.89
C PRO A 93 20.41 26.09 16.14
N CYS A 94 19.32 26.04 16.92
CA CYS A 94 18.64 27.21 17.52
C CYS A 94 17.66 26.66 18.58
N LYS A 95 18.04 26.62 19.87
CA LYS A 95 17.83 27.62 20.93
C LYS A 95 16.38 27.71 21.48
N SER A 96 16.30 27.64 22.82
CA SER A 96 15.23 28.09 23.77
C SER A 96 13.91 27.30 23.74
N ILE A 97 13.46 26.53 24.76
CA ILE A 97 13.28 26.78 26.22
C ILE A 97 12.55 28.10 26.47
N PRO A 98 11.32 28.09 27.01
CA PRO A 98 11.08 27.88 28.44
C PRO A 98 10.55 26.48 28.80
#